data_AF-A0A316AZC6-F1
#
_entry.id   AF-A0A316AZC6-F1
#
_cell.length_a   1.000
_cell.length_b   1.000
_cell.length_c   1.000
_cell.angle_alpha   90.00
_cell.angle_beta   90.00
_cell.angle_gamma   90.00
#
_symmetry.space_group_name_H-M   'P 1'
#
loop_
_entity.id
_entity.type
_entity.pdbx_description
1 polymer ?
#
loop_
_entity_poly.entity_id
_entity_poly.type
_entity_poly.pdbx_seq_one_letter_code
_entity_poly.pdbx_strand_id
1 'polypeptide(L)'
;MNAVRSQLNWTQYRDLIQIEDPDKREYYELEAINNAWTSRELERQIHSQLYERLLLSSDKEKVLAVARKQRIPEVKQIQEKFENRG
;
A
#
# COMPACT_ATOMS: atom_id res chain seq x y z
N MET A 1 0.50 3.34 -27.35
CA MET A 1 0.41 4.32 -26.25
C MET A 1 -0.62 3.79 -25.26
N ASN A 2 -0.23 3.36 -24.06
CA ASN A 2 -1.19 2.96 -23.01
C ASN A 2 -1.11 4.00 -21.89
N ALA A 3 -1.79 5.13 -22.09
CA ALA A 3 -1.86 6.20 -21.11
C ALA A 3 -3.15 6.08 -20.30
N VAL A 4 -2.98 6.06 -18.98
CA VAL A 4 -3.97 6.28 -17.90
C VAL A 4 -4.94 5.12 -17.58
N ARG A 5 -4.53 4.28 -16.61
CA ARG A 5 -5.39 3.56 -15.64
C ARG A 5 -6.57 2.72 -16.17
N SER A 6 -6.33 1.83 -17.12
CA SER A 6 -7.28 0.76 -17.49
C SER A 6 -7.35 -0.41 -16.50
N GLN A 7 -6.71 -0.31 -15.34
CA GLN A 7 -6.58 -1.40 -14.36
C GLN A 7 -7.66 -1.39 -13.27
N LEU A 8 -8.41 -0.30 -13.11
CA LEU A 8 -9.45 -0.17 -12.10
C LEU A 8 -10.82 0.06 -12.73
N ASN A 9 -11.79 -0.74 -12.33
CA ASN A 9 -13.18 -0.69 -12.78
C ASN A 9 -13.92 0.42 -12.01
N TRP A 10 -15.05 0.89 -12.55
CA TRP A 10 -15.88 1.93 -11.89
C TRP A 10 -16.24 1.59 -10.43
N THR A 11 -16.50 0.31 -10.14
CA THR A 11 -16.77 -0.16 -8.77
C THR A 11 -15.60 0.11 -7.84
N GLN A 12 -14.36 -0.16 -8.27
CA GLN A 12 -13.16 0.09 -7.47
C GLN A 12 -12.97 1.59 -7.22
N TYR A 13 -13.21 2.43 -8.22
CA TYR A 13 -13.21 3.88 -8.03
C TYR A 13 -14.26 4.34 -7.03
N ARG A 14 -15.48 3.81 -7.12
CA ARG A 14 -16.56 4.13 -6.16
C ARG A 14 -16.16 3.77 -4.73
N ASP A 15 -15.49 2.65 -4.54
CA ASP A 15 -15.06 2.20 -3.20
C ASP A 15 -13.87 3.05 -2.69
N LEU A 16 -12.94 3.45 -3.57
CA LEU A 16 -11.85 4.38 -3.22
C LEU A 16 -12.34 5.80 -2.91
N ILE A 17 -13.35 6.30 -3.61
CA ILE A 17 -13.92 7.64 -3.38
C ILE A 17 -14.60 7.75 -2.01
N GLN A 18 -15.17 6.64 -1.51
CA GLN A 18 -15.76 6.57 -0.17
C GLN A 18 -14.73 6.66 0.97
N ILE A 19 -13.44 6.48 0.68
CA ILE A 19 -12.37 6.64 1.66
C ILE A 19 -12.09 8.13 1.82
N GLU A 20 -12.38 8.69 2.99
CA GLU A 20 -12.15 10.11 3.30
C GLU A 20 -10.65 10.45 3.44
N ASP A 21 -9.87 9.55 4.05
CA ASP A 21 -8.43 9.74 4.25
C ASP A 21 -7.68 9.58 2.91
N PRO A 22 -7.01 10.64 2.41
CA PRO A 22 -6.31 10.61 1.14
C PRO A 22 -5.13 9.63 1.13
N ASP A 23 -4.43 9.45 2.25
CA ASP A 23 -3.29 8.54 2.35
C ASP A 23 -3.76 7.08 2.33
N LYS A 24 -4.87 6.80 3.02
CA LYS A 24 -5.52 5.50 2.98
C LYS A 24 -6.01 5.17 1.56
N ARG A 25 -6.61 6.15 0.88
CA ARG A 25 -7.06 6.00 -0.51
C ARG A 25 -5.90 5.68 -1.44
N GLU A 26 -4.81 6.43 -1.33
CA GLU A 26 -3.62 6.23 -2.14
C GLU A 26 -3.00 4.86 -1.91
N TYR A 27 -2.89 4.41 -0.65
CA TYR A 27 -2.40 3.08 -0.31
C TYR A 27 -3.21 1.98 -1.02
N TYR A 28 -4.53 2.00 -0.89
CA TYR A 28 -5.39 0.98 -1.49
C TYR A 28 -5.41 1.05 -3.02
N GLU A 29 -5.32 2.26 -3.59
CA GLU A 29 -5.20 2.44 -5.04
C GLU A 29 -3.93 1.79 -5.59
N LEU A 30 -2.79 2.06 -4.96
CA LEU A 30 -1.49 1.54 -5.37
C LEU A 30 -1.40 0.03 -5.19
N GLU A 31 -1.86 -0.50 -4.06
CA GLU A 31 -1.85 -1.95 -3.81
C GLU A 31 -2.80 -2.71 -4.74
N ALA A 32 -3.97 -2.14 -5.04
CA ALA A 32 -4.90 -2.74 -5.99
C ALA A 32 -4.30 -2.84 -7.40
N ILE A 33 -3.57 -1.79 -7.83
CA ILE A 33 -2.85 -1.75 -9.10
C ILE A 33 -1.68 -2.73 -9.09
N ASN A 34 -0.86 -2.71 -8.03
CA ASN A 34 0.35 -3.53 -7.92
C ASN A 34 0.06 -5.03 -7.90
N ASN A 35 -1.00 -5.44 -7.20
CA ASN A 35 -1.38 -6.84 -7.05
C ASN A 35 -2.53 -7.25 -8.00
N ALA A 36 -2.96 -6.37 -8.89
CA ALA A 36 -4.09 -6.58 -9.79
C ALA A 36 -5.35 -7.09 -9.07
N TRP A 37 -5.69 -6.48 -7.92
CA TRP A 37 -6.88 -6.87 -7.15
C TRP A 37 -8.15 -6.64 -7.96
N THR A 38 -9.08 -7.57 -7.84
CA THR A 38 -10.47 -7.41 -8.29
C THR A 38 -11.24 -6.49 -7.35
N SER A 39 -12.41 -6.00 -7.78
CA SER A 39 -13.25 -5.14 -6.92
C SER A 39 -13.62 -5.78 -5.59
N ARG A 40 -13.90 -7.10 -5.57
CA ARG A 40 -14.22 -7.83 -4.34
C ARG A 40 -13.01 -7.97 -3.40
N GLU A 41 -11.82 -8.14 -3.96
CA GLU A 41 -10.59 -8.22 -3.17
C GLU A 41 -10.27 -6.86 -2.55
N LEU A 42 -10.38 -5.77 -3.33
CA LEU A 42 -10.24 -4.41 -2.82
C LEU A 42 -11.22 -4.14 -1.68
N GLU A 43 -12.51 -4.42 -1.89
CA GLU A 43 -13.56 -4.27 -0.87
C GLU A 43 -13.24 -5.08 0.39
N ARG A 44 -12.84 -6.35 0.24
CA ARG A 44 -12.43 -7.20 1.36
C ARG A 44 -11.25 -6.63 2.12
N GLN A 45 -10.24 -6.10 1.43
CA GLN A 45 -9.06 -5.51 2.08
C GLN A 45 -9.42 -4.24 2.84
N ILE A 46 -10.26 -3.38 2.25
CA ILE A 46 -10.81 -2.18 2.90
C ILE A 46 -11.60 -2.57 4.16
N HIS A 47 -12.54 -3.52 4.05
CA HIS A 47 -13.36 -4.00 5.18
C HIS A 47 -12.51 -4.63 6.29
N SER A 48 -11.42 -5.32 5.91
CA SER A 48 -10.49 -5.91 6.86
C SER A 48 -9.54 -4.89 7.51
N GLN A 49 -9.63 -3.60 7.14
CA GLN A 49 -8.80 -2.52 7.67
C GLN A 49 -7.30 -2.81 7.56
N LEU A 50 -6.86 -3.36 6.43
CA LEU A 50 -5.45 -3.72 6.21
C LEU A 50 -4.51 -2.53 6.48
N TYR A 51 -4.87 -1.35 5.99
CA TYR A 51 -4.12 -0.12 6.19
C TYR A 51 -3.93 0.24 7.67
N GLU A 52 -5.00 0.15 8.48
CA GLU A 52 -4.93 0.44 9.92
C GLU A 52 -4.05 -0.57 10.66
N ARG A 53 -4.12 -1.85 10.27
CA ARG A 53 -3.29 -2.90 10.85
C ARG A 53 -1.80 -2.71 10.53
N LEU A 54 -1.49 -2.20 9.34
CA LEU A 54 -0.12 -1.85 8.97
C LEU A 54 0.36 -0.61 9.74
N LEU A 55 -0.49 0.39 9.94
CA LEU A 55 -0.19 1.55 10.79
C LEU A 55 0.06 1.18 12.25
N LEU A 56 -0.66 0.18 12.77
CA LEU A 56 -0.45 -0.34 14.12
C LEU A 56 0.91 -1.05 14.29
N SER A 57 1.46 -1.60 13.21
CA SER A 57 2.72 -2.36 13.23
C SER A 57 3.91 -1.63 12.61
N SER A 58 3.70 -0.49 11.96
CA SER A 58 4.71 0.28 11.23
C SER A 58 4.29 1.74 11.03
N ASP A 59 5.27 2.62 10.80
CA ASP A 59 5.02 4.03 10.55
C ASP A 59 4.26 4.27 9.23
N LYS A 60 3.37 5.28 9.22
CA LYS A 60 2.58 5.69 8.05
C LYS A 60 3.42 5.90 6.78
N GLU A 61 4.58 6.52 6.92
CA GLU A 61 5.51 6.74 5.79
C GLU A 61 6.03 5.44 5.21
N LYS A 62 6.33 4.44 6.03
CA LYS A 62 6.82 3.13 5.57
C LYS A 62 5.72 2.40 4.80
N VAL A 63 4.50 2.43 5.30
CA VAL A 63 3.33 1.81 4.66
C VAL A 63 3.06 2.42 3.28
N LEU A 64 3.11 3.75 3.16
CA LEU A 64 2.97 4.44 1.88
C LEU A 64 4.16 4.20 0.94
N ALA A 65 5.40 4.15 1.47
CA ALA A 65 6.60 3.88 0.67
C ALA A 65 6.55 2.50 0.00
N VAL A 66 6.09 1.47 0.75
CA VAL A 66 5.86 0.11 0.23
C VAL A 66 4.89 0.16 -0.95
N ALA A 67 3.72 0.77 -0.77
CA ALA A 67 2.68 0.83 -1.79
C ALA A 67 3.15 1.60 -3.04
N ARG A 68 3.88 2.70 -2.86
CA ARG A 68 4.45 3.50 -3.96
C ARG A 68 5.57 2.78 -4.72
N LYS A 69 5.97 1.57 -4.31
CA LYS A 69 7.20 0.87 -4.79
C LYS A 69 8.42 1.78 -4.72
N GLN A 70 8.39 2.81 -3.90
CA GLN A 70 9.58 3.59 -3.61
C GLN A 70 10.44 2.68 -2.75
N ARG A 71 11.67 2.42 -3.21
CA ARG A 71 12.66 1.64 -2.50
C ARG A 71 12.67 2.13 -1.06
N ILE A 72 12.08 1.35 -0.17
CA ILE A 72 12.21 1.54 1.27
C ILE A 72 13.74 1.59 1.45
N PRO A 73 14.33 2.67 1.97
CA PRO A 73 15.68 2.56 2.46
C PRO A 73 15.57 1.50 3.54
N GLU A 74 16.04 0.32 3.15
CA GLU A 74 16.15 -0.90 3.92
C GLU A 74 16.32 -0.50 5.38
N VAL A 75 15.39 -0.95 6.22
CA VAL A 75 15.49 -0.77 7.66
C VAL A 75 16.91 -1.17 8.03
N LYS A 76 17.75 -0.17 8.35
CA LYS A 76 19.15 -0.34 8.76
C LYS A 76 19.18 -1.08 10.09
N GLN A 77 18.81 -2.35 10.11
CA GLN A 77 18.83 -3.19 11.30
C GLN A 77 19.37 -4.60 11.02
N ILE A 78 19.79 -4.92 9.79
CA ILE A 78 20.50 -6.18 9.50
C ILE A 78 22.03 -5.97 9.40
N GLN A 79 22.52 -4.75 9.22
CA GLN A 79 23.97 -4.51 9.05
C GLN A 79 24.74 -4.34 10.38
N GLU A 80 24.13 -3.80 11.45
CA GLU A 80 24.87 -3.49 12.69
C GLU A 80 25.23 -4.73 13.54
N LYS A 81 24.62 -5.89 13.30
CA LYS A 81 24.94 -7.13 14.04
C LYS A 81 26.13 -7.91 13.49
N PHE A 82 26.65 -7.59 12.30
CA PHE A 82 27.78 -8.30 11.70
C PHE A 82 29.12 -7.55 11.80
N GLU A 83 29.14 -6.24 12.09
CA GLU A 83 30.39 -5.47 12.23
C GLU A 83 30.99 -5.46 13.65
N ASN A 84 30.27 -5.91 14.69
CA ASN A 84 30.77 -5.95 16.08
C ASN A 84 31.23 -7.34 16.55
N ARG A 85 31.60 -8.24 15.62
CA ARG A 85 32.26 -9.52 15.91
C ARG A 85 33.54 -9.69 15.09
N GLY A 86 34.31 -8.60 14.95
CA GLY A 86 35.68 -8.61 14.44
C GLY A 86 36.62 -8.11 15.53
#